data_AF-A0A0F9KJ96-F1
#
_entry.id   AF-A0A0F9KJ96-F1
#
_cell.length_a   1.000
_cell.length_b   1.000
_cell.length_c   1.000
_cell.angle_alpha   90.00
_cell.angle_beta   90.00
_cell.angle_gamma   90.00
#
_symmetry.space_group_name_H-M   'P 1'
#
loop_
_entity.id
_entity.type
_entity.pdbx_description
1 polymer ?
#
loop_
_entity_poly.entity_id
_entity_poly.type
_entity_poly.pdbx_seq_one_letter_code
_entity_poly.pdbx_strand_id
1 'polypeptide(L)'
;DIIEARINELMVQIEGIINDAGRRVFATDSAAFSALSSDVRGILSLISSNYVGMSGIAYDMSSFPMRAEAEDTINVLRDGMLLGLSILKDKKVQTFMENAT
;
A
#
# COMPACT_ATOMS: atom_id res chain seq x y z
N ASP A 1 17.55 1.26 -15.43
CA ASP A 1 17.60 2.67 -15.00
C ASP A 1 17.72 2.80 -13.48
N ILE A 2 18.38 3.84 -12.96
CA ILE A 2 18.53 4.07 -11.51
C ILE A 2 17.15 4.32 -10.85
N ILE A 3 16.26 5.01 -11.56
CA ILE A 3 14.90 5.31 -11.10
C ILE A 3 14.08 4.03 -10.91
N GLU A 4 14.10 3.15 -11.91
CA GLU A 4 13.42 1.86 -11.86
C GLU A 4 13.95 0.97 -10.72
N ALA A 5 15.28 0.92 -10.53
CA ALA A 5 15.88 0.19 -9.42
C ALA A 5 15.38 0.68 -8.05
N ARG A 6 15.23 2.01 -7.89
CA ARG A 6 14.71 2.61 -6.66
C ARG A 6 13.22 2.31 -6.44
N ILE A 7 12.42 2.35 -7.51
CA ILE A 7 11.00 1.97 -7.43
C ILE A 7 10.86 0.50 -7.00
N ASN A 8 11.67 -0.40 -7.56
CA ASN A 8 11.66 -1.80 -7.18
C ASN A 8 12.03 -2.01 -5.71
N GLU A 9 13.00 -1.27 -5.19
CA GLU A 9 13.35 -1.32 -3.76
C GLU A 9 12.18 -0.87 -2.86
N LEU A 10 11.51 0.24 -3.22
CA LEU A 10 10.33 0.73 -2.50
C LEU A 10 9.17 -0.28 -2.53
N MET A 11 8.99 -0.96 -3.66
CA MET A 11 7.98 -2.02 -3.80
C MET A 11 8.25 -3.20 -2.86
N VAL A 12 9.52 -3.59 -2.69
CA VAL A 12 9.89 -4.65 -1.73
C VAL A 12 9.62 -4.22 -0.29
N GLN A 13 9.86 -2.95 0.05
CA GLN A 13 9.58 -2.44 1.40
C GLN A 13 8.07 -2.47 1.72
N ILE A 14 7.23 -1.97 0.81
CA ILE A 14 5.77 -1.94 1.04
C ILE A 14 5.17 -3.35 1.00
N GLU A 15 5.72 -4.26 0.21
CA GLU A 15 5.33 -5.66 0.22
C GLU A 15 5.56 -6.29 1.60
N GLY A 16 6.68 -5.98 2.26
CA GLY A 16 6.95 -6.41 3.64
C GLY A 16 5.88 -5.94 4.63
N ILE A 17 5.47 -4.67 4.53
CA ILE A 17 4.42 -4.08 5.37
C ILE A 17 3.07 -4.74 5.10
N ILE A 18 2.72 -4.94 3.83
CA ILE A 18 1.47 -5.61 3.43
C ILE A 18 1.44 -7.05 3.93
N ASN A 19 2.55 -7.77 3.81
CA ASN A 19 2.66 -9.16 4.26
C ASN A 19 2.48 -9.27 5.78
N ASP A 20 3.09 -8.35 6.56
CA ASP A 20 2.91 -8.30 8.02
C ASP A 20 1.48 -7.92 8.41
N ALA A 21 0.92 -6.89 7.79
CA ALA A 21 -0.45 -6.46 8.03
C ALA A 21 -1.48 -7.55 7.67
N GLY A 22 -1.25 -8.28 6.58
CA GLY A 22 -2.04 -9.43 6.15
C GLY A 22 -1.74 -10.73 6.86
N ARG A 23 -0.66 -10.79 7.67
CA ARG A 23 -0.10 -12.00 8.33
C ARG A 23 0.11 -13.16 7.36
N ARG A 24 0.41 -12.85 6.11
CA ARG A 24 0.58 -13.82 5.03
C ARG A 24 1.62 -13.30 4.06
N VAL A 25 2.54 -14.18 3.67
CA VAL A 25 3.56 -13.86 2.67
C VAL A 25 3.02 -14.22 1.30
N PHE A 26 2.54 -13.22 0.55
CA PHE A 26 1.88 -13.45 -0.74
C PHE A 26 2.84 -13.99 -1.83
N ALA A 27 4.13 -13.67 -1.76
CA ALA A 27 5.14 -14.20 -2.68
C ALA A 27 5.38 -15.72 -2.52
N THR A 28 5.29 -16.25 -1.30
CA THR A 28 5.45 -17.69 -1.03
C THR A 28 4.16 -18.46 -1.32
N ASP A 29 3.01 -17.80 -1.14
CA ASP A 29 1.69 -18.38 -1.34
C ASP A 29 1.00 -17.77 -2.57
N SER A 30 1.57 -18.05 -3.74
CA SER A 30 1.09 -17.54 -5.04
C SER A 30 -0.34 -17.99 -5.36
N ALA A 31 -0.76 -19.14 -4.83
CA ALA A 31 -2.14 -19.61 -4.92
C ALA A 31 -3.10 -18.71 -4.13
N ALA A 32 -2.70 -18.26 -2.94
CA ALA A 32 -3.49 -17.32 -2.14
C ALA A 32 -3.60 -15.95 -2.78
N PHE A 33 -2.54 -15.44 -3.40
CA PHE A 33 -2.60 -14.19 -4.13
C PHE A 33 -3.53 -14.27 -5.35
N SER A 34 -3.46 -15.38 -6.10
CA SER A 34 -4.31 -15.61 -7.28
C SER A 34 -5.79 -15.80 -6.91
N ALA A 35 -6.06 -16.32 -5.71
CA ALA A 35 -7.41 -16.48 -5.17
C ALA A 35 -8.03 -15.17 -4.66
N LEU A 36 -7.27 -14.06 -4.58
CA LEU A 36 -7.82 -12.77 -4.19
C LEU A 36 -8.76 -12.23 -5.26
N SER A 37 -9.90 -11.67 -4.83
CA SER A 37 -10.80 -10.95 -5.73
C SER A 37 -10.09 -9.75 -6.37
N SER A 38 -10.61 -9.30 -7.52
CA SER A 38 -10.13 -8.08 -8.20
C SER A 38 -10.07 -6.88 -7.27
N ASP A 39 -11.07 -6.74 -6.40
CA ASP A 39 -11.20 -5.59 -5.50
C ASP A 39 -10.09 -5.57 -4.45
N VAL A 40 -9.76 -6.74 -3.89
CA VAL A 40 -8.68 -6.85 -2.90
C VAL A 40 -7.33 -6.59 -3.54
N ARG A 41 -7.11 -7.09 -4.76
CA ARG A 41 -5.90 -6.76 -5.54
C ARG A 41 -5.83 -5.26 -5.87
N GLY A 42 -6.97 -4.63 -6.14
CA GLY A 42 -7.09 -3.18 -6.31
C GLY A 42 -6.66 -2.41 -5.06
N ILE A 43 -7.10 -2.84 -3.88
CA ILE A 43 -6.70 -2.23 -2.59
C ILE A 43 -5.19 -2.38 -2.36
N LEU A 44 -4.62 -3.57 -2.59
CA LEU A 44 -3.17 -3.78 -2.47
C LEU A 44 -2.38 -2.87 -3.41
N SER A 45 -2.85 -2.72 -4.66
CA SER A 45 -2.25 -1.82 -5.64
C SER A 45 -2.31 -0.35 -5.19
N LEU A 46 -3.44 0.07 -4.61
CA LEU A 46 -3.62 1.42 -4.06
C LEU A 46 -2.61 1.71 -2.93
N ILE A 47 -2.46 0.78 -1.98
CA ILE A 47 -1.51 0.91 -0.86
C ILE A 47 -0.08 1.07 -1.40
N SER A 48 0.35 0.18 -2.30
CA SER A 48 1.69 0.20 -2.87
C SER A 48 1.96 1.46 -3.70
N SER A 49 0.99 1.88 -4.52
CA SER A 49 1.12 3.08 -5.35
C SER A 49 1.23 4.35 -4.51
N ASN A 50 0.42 4.46 -3.45
CA ASN A 50 0.46 5.61 -2.55
C ASN A 50 1.79 5.69 -1.79
N TYR A 51 2.32 4.55 -1.32
CA TYR A 51 3.63 4.51 -0.66
C TYR A 51 4.78 4.94 -1.58
N VAL A 52 4.81 4.41 -2.82
CA VAL A 52 5.81 4.78 -3.82
C VAL A 52 5.67 6.26 -4.20
N GLY A 53 4.44 6.75 -4.37
CA GLY A 53 4.16 8.15 -4.66
C GLY A 53 4.67 9.09 -3.56
N MET A 54 4.38 8.78 -2.29
CA MET A 54 4.91 9.54 -1.15
C MET A 54 6.44 9.58 -1.14
N SER A 55 7.06 8.41 -1.34
CA SER A 55 8.52 8.28 -1.32
C SER A 55 9.18 9.00 -2.50
N GLY A 56 8.52 9.01 -3.67
CA GLY A 56 8.96 9.74 -4.86
C GLY A 56 8.91 11.25 -4.65
N ILE A 57 7.79 11.78 -4.15
CA ILE A 57 7.65 13.22 -3.85
C ILE A 57 8.63 13.64 -2.76
N ALA A 58 8.85 12.82 -1.73
CA ALA A 58 9.82 13.11 -0.69
C ALA A 58 11.27 13.13 -1.19
N TYR A 59 11.58 12.34 -2.23
CA TYR A 59 12.89 12.32 -2.87
C TYR A 59 13.12 13.55 -3.77
N ASP A 60 12.11 13.93 -4.55
CA ASP A 60 12.17 15.10 -5.43
C ASP A 60 10.87 15.93 -5.38
N MET A 61 10.96 17.06 -4.69
CA MET A 61 9.87 18.03 -4.60
C MET A 61 9.91 19.10 -5.70
N SER A 62 10.90 19.08 -6.60
CA SER A 62 11.08 20.10 -7.64
C SER A 62 9.92 20.17 -8.63
N SER A 63 9.14 19.08 -8.71
CA SER A 63 7.93 18.98 -9.54
C SER A 63 6.73 19.76 -8.98
N PHE A 64 6.84 20.33 -7.77
CA PHE A 64 5.79 21.14 -7.14
C PHE A 64 6.21 22.62 -7.09
N PRO A 65 5.29 23.56 -7.37
CA PRO A 65 5.59 24.99 -7.37
C PRO A 65 5.88 25.51 -5.96
N MET A 66 5.35 24.86 -4.93
CA MET A 66 5.59 25.18 -3.52
C MET A 66 5.75 23.91 -2.70
N ARG A 67 6.60 23.99 -1.68
CA ARG A 67 6.78 22.89 -0.72
C ARG A 67 5.48 22.50 0.00
N ALA A 68 4.61 23.47 0.27
CA ALA A 68 3.31 23.21 0.88
C ALA A 68 2.44 22.25 0.03
N GLU A 69 2.42 22.42 -1.29
CA GLU A 69 1.65 21.53 -2.19
C GLU A 69 2.22 20.11 -2.24
N ALA A 70 3.55 19.97 -2.15
CA ALA A 70 4.19 18.67 -2.04
C ALA A 70 3.80 17.96 -0.73
N GLU A 71 3.80 18.70 0.39
CA GLU A 71 3.40 18.18 1.70
C GLU A 71 1.92 17.80 1.74
N ASP A 72 1.04 18.61 1.16
CA ASP A 72 -0.40 18.33 1.05
C ASP A 72 -0.66 17.09 0.18
N THR A 73 0.07 16.95 -0.93
CA THR A 73 -0.03 15.75 -1.79
C THR A 73 0.42 14.50 -1.04
N ILE A 74 1.52 14.58 -0.29
CA ILE A 74 1.98 13.48 0.58
C ILE A 74 0.91 13.13 1.62
N ASN A 75 0.23 14.11 2.20
CA ASN A 75 -0.82 13.87 3.19
C ASN A 75 -2.01 13.11 2.56
N VAL A 76 -2.47 13.51 1.37
CA VAL A 76 -3.55 12.80 0.65
C VAL A 76 -3.16 11.35 0.35
N LEU A 77 -1.92 11.12 -0.12
CA LEU A 77 -1.44 9.76 -0.39
C LEU A 77 -1.31 8.94 0.90
N ARG A 78 -0.85 9.55 2.00
CA ARG A 78 -0.76 8.91 3.32
C ARG A 78 -2.14 8.47 3.79
N ASP A 79 -3.15 9.32 3.67
CA ASP A 79 -4.51 9.00 4.10
C ASP A 79 -5.10 7.84 3.28
N GLY A 80 -4.91 7.84 1.96
CA GLY A 80 -5.31 6.73 1.10
C GLY A 80 -4.59 5.42 1.44
N MET A 81 -3.29 5.48 1.73
CA MET A 81 -2.50 4.31 2.16
C MET A 81 -3.00 3.77 3.51
N LEU A 82 -3.21 4.64 4.50
CA LEU A 82 -3.69 4.25 5.83
C LEU A 82 -5.10 3.65 5.79
N LEU A 83 -5.99 4.20 4.95
CA LEU A 83 -7.30 3.63 4.70
C LEU A 83 -7.19 2.22 4.13
N GLY A 84 -6.38 2.03 3.08
CA GLY A 84 -6.15 0.71 2.50
C GLY A 84 -5.61 -0.31 3.51
N LEU A 85 -4.63 0.10 4.32
CA LEU A 85 -4.10 -0.73 5.41
C LEU A 85 -5.13 -1.04 6.49
N SER A 86 -6.03 -0.10 6.80
CA SER A 86 -7.13 -0.33 7.73
C SER A 86 -8.08 -1.40 7.19
N ILE A 87 -8.50 -1.29 5.92
CA ILE A 87 -9.36 -2.28 5.26
C ILE A 87 -8.70 -3.66 5.22
N LEU A 88 -7.39 -3.71 4.96
CA LEU A 88 -6.63 -4.97 4.97
C LEU A 88 -6.65 -5.64 6.34
N LYS A 89 -6.56 -4.85 7.43
CA LYS A 89 -6.68 -5.33 8.81
C LYS A 89 -8.12 -5.71 9.19
N ASP A 90 -9.12 -5.04 8.61
CA ASP A 90 -10.53 -5.16 8.99
C ASP A 90 -11.20 -6.46 8.49
N LYS A 91 -10.57 -7.20 7.56
CA LYS A 91 -11.01 -8.58 7.22
C LYS A 91 -11.07 -9.51 8.43
N LYS A 92 -10.37 -9.19 9.53
CA LYS A 92 -10.51 -9.90 10.82
C LYS A 92 -11.84 -9.64 11.52
N VAL A 93 -12.43 -8.45 11.36
CA VAL A 93 -13.72 -8.08 11.99
C VAL A 93 -14.88 -8.75 11.28
N GLN A 94 -14.81 -8.97 9.97
CA GLN A 94 -15.81 -9.81 9.27
C GLN A 94 -15.88 -11.22 9.86
N THR A 95 -14.74 -11.88 10.08
CA THR A 95 -14.71 -13.20 10.74
C THR A 95 -15.21 -13.14 12.19
N PHE A 96 -15.04 -12.02 12.89
CA PHE A 96 -15.61 -11.83 14.23
C PHE A 96 -17.13 -11.66 14.19
N MET A 97 -17.67 -10.86 13.27
CA MET A 97 -19.12 -10.64 13.09
C MET A 97 -19.84 -11.87 12.55
N GLU A 98 -19.23 -12.64 11.65
CA GLU A 98 -19.77 -13.94 11.20
C GLU A 98 -19.81 -14.98 12.33
N ASN A 99 -19.00 -14.82 13.38
CA ASN A 99 -18.99 -15.66 14.58
C ASN A 99 -19.62 -15.00 15.80
N ALA A 100 -20.15 -13.78 15.68
CA ALA A 100 -20.90 -13.08 16.72
C ALA A 100 -22.38 -13.35 16.45
N THR A 101 -22.83 -14.50 16.97
CA THR A 101 -24.25 -14.89 17.07
C THR A 101 -25.15 -13.78 17.57
#